data_AF-A0A437AK08-F1
#
_entry.id   AF-A0A437AK08-F1
#
_cell.length_a   1.000
_cell.length_b   1.000
_cell.length_c   1.000
_cell.angle_alpha   90.00
_cell.angle_beta   90.00
_cell.angle_gamma   90.00
#
_symmetry.space_group_name_H-M   'P 1'
#
loop_
_entity.id
_entity.type
_entity.pdbx_description
1 polymer ?
#
loop_
_entity_poly.entity_id
_entity_poly.type
_entity_poly.pdbx_seq_one_letter_code
_entity_poly.pdbx_strand_id
1 'polypeptide(L)'
;MFYLGQSIFRKTQYLGLQNIYNIDKNIKKYCKCLVALSFVKIDKLRGTFNEIKTCAQFPVILSELYSYFYDNYIGELCYAPKYPTKPWHYGNILNENIVRTNNTIEGWHSVFKTTFNSSKNSLHQLIEKLKFEEDAIRIKSTR
;
A
#
# COMPACT_ATOMS: atom_id res chain seq x y z
N MET A 1 -2.69 0.38 3.53
CA MET A 1 -3.00 0.43 2.08
C MET A 1 -1.82 0.96 1.26
N PHE A 2 -1.22 2.09 1.65
CA PHE A 2 -0.08 2.70 0.93
C PHE A 2 1.08 1.74 0.66
N TYR A 3 1.51 0.95 1.66
CA TYR A 3 2.60 -0.01 1.47
C TYR A 3 2.27 -1.11 0.44
N LEU A 4 1.03 -1.61 0.41
CA LEU A 4 0.58 -2.57 -0.60
C LEU A 4 0.55 -1.93 -1.99
N GLY A 5 -0.02 -0.73 -2.10
CA GLY A 5 -0.02 0.04 -3.35
C GLY A 5 1.39 0.33 -3.86
N GLN A 6 2.32 0.70 -2.98
CA GLN A 6 3.72 0.90 -3.31
C GLN A 6 4.42 -0.39 -3.74
N SER A 7 4.16 -1.52 -3.05
CA SER A 7 4.75 -2.81 -3.43
C SER A 7 4.28 -3.25 -4.81
N ILE A 8 2.97 -3.18 -5.09
CA ILE A 8 2.40 -3.48 -6.40
C ILE A 8 2.97 -2.55 -7.47
N PHE A 9 3.06 -1.25 -7.19
CA PHE A 9 3.63 -0.30 -8.14
C PHE A 9 5.11 -0.58 -8.41
N ARG A 10 5.93 -0.82 -7.39
CA ARG A 10 7.34 -1.19 -7.55
C ARG A 10 7.50 -2.48 -8.37
N LYS A 11 6.66 -3.50 -8.13
CA LYS A 11 6.68 -4.72 -8.94
C LYS A 11 6.25 -4.43 -10.38
N THR A 12 5.24 -3.59 -10.60
CA THR A 12 4.81 -3.14 -11.94
C THR A 12 5.95 -2.46 -12.69
N GLN A 13 6.74 -1.62 -12.00
CA GLN A 13 7.93 -0.97 -12.57
C GLN A 13 9.03 -1.99 -12.90
N TYR A 14 9.31 -2.93 -11.99
CA TYR A 14 10.28 -4.01 -12.20
C TYR A 14 9.95 -4.85 -13.44
N LEU A 15 8.66 -5.08 -13.72
CA LEU A 15 8.19 -5.81 -14.90
C LEU A 15 8.20 -4.96 -16.19
N GLY A 16 8.68 -3.71 -16.15
CA GLY A 16 8.69 -2.81 -17.30
C GLY A 16 7.30 -2.27 -17.70
N LEU A 17 6.27 -2.49 -16.88
CA LEU A 17 4.88 -2.16 -17.20
C LEU A 17 4.48 -0.71 -16.86
N GLN A 18 5.40 0.09 -16.34
CA GLN A 18 5.14 1.45 -15.86
C GLN A 18 4.51 2.36 -16.95
N ASN A 19 5.03 2.31 -18.17
CA ASN A 19 4.54 3.15 -19.26
C ASN A 19 3.10 2.78 -19.64
N ILE A 20 2.83 1.48 -19.79
CA ILE A 20 1.50 0.96 -20.14
C ILE A 20 0.51 1.23 -19.01
N TYR A 21 0.92 1.10 -17.75
CA TYR A 21 0.08 1.46 -16.59
C TYR A 21 -0.40 2.92 -16.60
N ASN A 22 0.41 3.84 -17.13
CA ASN A 22 0.05 5.26 -17.22
C ASN A 22 -0.87 5.58 -18.41
N ILE A 23 -0.78 4.79 -19.48
CA ILE A 23 -1.50 5.03 -20.75
C ILE A 23 -2.83 4.26 -20.77
N ASP A 24 -2.81 2.99 -20.41
CA ASP A 24 -3.96 2.08 -20.51
C ASP A 24 -4.78 2.06 -19.21
N LYS A 25 -6.01 2.56 -19.31
CA LYS A 25 -6.98 2.61 -18.20
C LYS A 25 -7.36 1.21 -17.69
N ASN A 26 -7.42 0.21 -18.57
CA ASN A 26 -7.75 -1.17 -18.19
C ASN A 26 -6.63 -1.77 -17.35
N ILE A 27 -5.37 -1.62 -17.78
CA ILE A 27 -4.21 -2.06 -17.01
C ILE A 27 -4.18 -1.39 -15.63
N LYS A 28 -4.38 -0.07 -15.59
CA LYS A 28 -4.47 0.69 -14.34
C LYS A 28 -5.59 0.19 -13.42
N LYS A 29 -6.76 -0.13 -13.99
CA LYS A 29 -7.90 -0.71 -13.25
C LYS A 29 -7.51 -2.03 -12.59
N TYR A 30 -6.96 -2.98 -13.35
CA TYR A 30 -6.58 -4.29 -12.81
C TYR A 30 -5.45 -4.23 -11.78
N CYS A 31 -4.49 -3.30 -11.92
CA CYS A 31 -3.50 -3.05 -10.86
C CYS A 31 -4.14 -2.48 -9.59
N LYS A 32 -5.13 -1.58 -9.72
CA LYS A 32 -5.88 -1.06 -8.57
C LYS A 32 -6.77 -2.11 -7.91
N CYS A 33 -7.31 -3.06 -8.67
CA CYS A 33 -8.06 -4.19 -8.12
C CYS A 33 -7.23 -4.98 -7.11
N LEU A 34 -5.94 -5.23 -7.37
CA LEU A 34 -5.04 -5.89 -6.42
C LEU A 34 -4.91 -5.12 -5.10
N VAL A 35 -4.86 -3.79 -5.15
CA VAL A 35 -4.84 -2.96 -3.94
C VAL A 35 -6.19 -3.05 -3.21
N ALA A 36 -7.29 -3.04 -3.96
CA ALA A 36 -8.65 -3.11 -3.43
C ALA A 36 -8.96 -4.46 -2.74
N LEU A 37 -8.25 -5.55 -3.09
CA LEU A 37 -8.38 -6.84 -2.41
C LEU A 37 -8.11 -6.76 -0.91
N SER A 38 -7.33 -5.77 -0.44
CA SER A 38 -7.14 -5.53 0.98
C SER A 38 -8.44 -5.26 1.75
N PHE A 39 -9.51 -4.82 1.07
CA PHE A 39 -10.82 -4.55 1.68
C PHE A 39 -11.80 -5.73 1.59
N VAL A 40 -11.46 -6.78 0.84
CA VAL A 40 -12.30 -7.96 0.72
C VAL A 40 -12.23 -8.76 2.02
N LYS A 41 -13.30 -9.42 2.46
CA LYS A 41 -13.24 -10.28 3.65
C LYS A 41 -12.27 -11.45 3.41
N ILE A 42 -11.53 -11.88 4.43
CA ILE A 42 -10.47 -12.91 4.29
C ILE A 42 -11.02 -14.20 3.67
N ASP A 43 -12.20 -14.61 4.10
CA ASP A 43 -12.96 -15.78 3.61
C ASP A 43 -13.31 -15.68 2.11
N LYS A 44 -13.45 -14.47 1.57
CA LYS A 44 -13.78 -14.24 0.14
C LYS A 44 -12.58 -13.86 -0.71
N LEU A 45 -11.45 -13.50 -0.10
CA LEU A 45 -10.27 -12.97 -0.77
C LEU A 45 -9.81 -13.82 -1.96
N ARG A 46 -9.68 -15.13 -1.74
CA ARG A 46 -9.20 -16.06 -2.78
C ARG A 46 -10.22 -16.20 -3.93
N GLY A 47 -11.51 -16.27 -3.59
CA GLY A 47 -12.58 -16.30 -4.58
C GLY A 47 -12.58 -15.05 -5.46
N THR A 48 -12.56 -13.87 -4.84
CA THR A 48 -12.53 -12.59 -5.56
C THR A 48 -11.27 -12.43 -6.41
N PHE A 49 -10.09 -12.88 -5.94
CA PHE A 49 -8.88 -12.87 -6.74
C PHE A 49 -9.02 -13.73 -8.01
N ASN A 50 -9.57 -14.93 -7.87
CA ASN A 50 -9.80 -15.84 -9.00
C ASN A 50 -10.81 -15.25 -9.99
N GLU A 51 -11.91 -14.66 -9.51
CA GLU A 51 -12.93 -13.99 -10.33
C GLU A 51 -12.32 -12.87 -11.20
N ILE A 52 -11.43 -12.07 -10.61
CA ILE A 52 -10.72 -11.01 -11.34
C ILE A 52 -9.87 -11.60 -12.47
N LYS A 53 -9.17 -12.71 -12.21
CA LYS A 53 -8.30 -13.39 -13.19
C LYS A 53 -9.10 -14.08 -14.31
N THR A 54 -10.30 -14.56 -14.02
CA THR A 54 -11.18 -15.21 -15.02
C THR A 54 -12.00 -14.23 -15.86
N CYS A 55 -11.96 -12.93 -15.55
CA CYS A 55 -12.72 -11.93 -16.28
C CYS A 55 -12.23 -11.83 -17.74
N ALA A 56 -13.16 -11.76 -18.70
CA ALA A 56 -12.82 -11.68 -20.14
C ALA A 56 -11.96 -10.46 -20.52
N GLN A 57 -12.02 -9.39 -19.72
CA GLN A 57 -11.24 -8.16 -19.92
C GLN A 57 -9.85 -8.22 -19.24
N PHE A 58 -9.49 -9.36 -18.63
CA PHE A 58 -8.24 -9.52 -17.92
C PHE A 58 -7.05 -9.37 -18.88
N PRO A 59 -6.17 -8.38 -18.65
CA PRO A 59 -5.04 -8.17 -19.52
C PRO A 59 -3.94 -9.19 -19.22
N VAL A 60 -3.68 -10.11 -20.16
CA VAL A 60 -2.71 -11.22 -20.02
C VAL A 60 -1.32 -10.74 -19.64
N ILE A 61 -0.91 -9.53 -20.05
CA ILE A 61 0.37 -8.91 -19.68
C ILE A 61 0.53 -8.72 -18.16
N LEU A 62 -0.56 -8.70 -17.39
CA LEU A 62 -0.54 -8.65 -15.92
C LEU A 62 -0.40 -10.02 -15.26
N SER A 63 -0.33 -11.12 -16.01
CA SER A 63 -0.28 -12.47 -15.43
C SER A 63 0.87 -12.64 -14.45
N GLU A 64 2.06 -12.14 -14.77
CA GLU A 64 3.22 -12.23 -13.88
C GLU A 64 3.06 -11.40 -12.60
N LEU A 65 2.43 -10.22 -12.70
CA LEU A 65 2.10 -9.40 -11.54
C LEU A 65 1.09 -10.10 -10.63
N TYR A 66 0.09 -10.77 -11.21
CA TYR A 66 -0.91 -11.53 -10.47
C TYR A 66 -0.31 -12.79 -9.83
N SER A 67 0.58 -13.51 -10.51
CA SER A 67 1.32 -14.63 -9.90
C SER A 67 2.16 -14.15 -8.72
N TYR A 68 2.91 -13.06 -8.89
CA TYR A 68 3.63 -12.43 -7.77
C TYR A 68 2.72 -12.12 -6.59
N PHE A 69 1.54 -11.53 -6.85
CA PHE A 69 0.60 -11.19 -5.79
C PHE A 69 0.09 -12.46 -5.08
N TYR A 70 -0.26 -13.49 -5.85
CA TYR A 70 -0.72 -14.76 -5.31
C TYR A 70 0.34 -15.36 -4.38
N ASP A 71 1.58 -15.49 -4.82
CA ASP A 71 2.66 -16.14 -4.05
C ASP A 71 3.01 -15.37 -2.77
N ASN A 72 2.96 -14.03 -2.82
CA ASN A 72 3.43 -13.18 -1.72
C ASN A 72 2.35 -12.84 -0.70
N TYR A 73 1.08 -12.78 -1.12
CA TYR A 73 -0.01 -12.27 -0.31
C TYR A 73 -1.11 -13.32 -0.08
N ILE A 74 -1.49 -14.10 -1.09
CA ILE A 74 -2.59 -15.08 -0.93
C ILE A 74 -2.04 -16.40 -0.38
N GLY A 75 -0.99 -16.93 -0.99
CA GLY A 75 -0.39 -18.23 -0.67
C GLY A 75 -1.22 -19.43 -1.11
N GLU A 76 -0.63 -20.61 -1.01
CA GLU A 76 -1.35 -21.88 -1.07
C GLU A 76 -1.84 -22.29 0.32
N LEU A 77 -2.89 -23.12 0.39
CA LEU A 77 -3.38 -23.66 1.67
C LEU A 77 -2.28 -24.40 2.46
N CYS A 78 -1.26 -24.90 1.77
CA CYS A 78 -0.15 -25.67 2.33
C CYS A 78 1.14 -24.86 2.55
N TYR A 79 1.22 -23.63 2.02
CA TYR A 79 2.39 -22.76 2.14
C TYR A 79 1.95 -21.37 2.59
N ALA A 80 2.34 -20.99 3.81
CA ALA A 80 2.05 -19.66 4.33
C ALA A 80 2.63 -18.59 3.38
N PRO A 81 1.85 -17.57 2.98
CA PRO A 81 2.35 -16.50 2.12
C PRO A 81 3.51 -15.78 2.78
N LYS A 82 4.46 -15.34 1.96
CA LYS A 82 5.68 -14.62 2.42
C LYS A 82 5.33 -13.42 3.31
N TYR A 83 4.19 -12.79 3.07
CA TYR A 83 3.59 -11.78 3.94
C TYR A 83 2.24 -12.30 4.44
N PRO A 84 2.15 -12.78 5.70
CA PRO A 84 0.88 -13.17 6.30
C PRO A 84 -0.17 -12.06 6.17
N THR A 85 -1.46 -12.41 6.11
CA THR A 85 -2.58 -11.47 5.89
C THR A 85 -2.63 -10.30 6.88
N LYS A 86 -2.12 -10.46 8.11
CA LYS A 86 -2.22 -9.45 9.18
C LYS A 86 -1.67 -8.04 8.83
N PRO A 87 -0.46 -7.86 8.27
CA PRO A 87 0.07 -6.53 7.95
C PRO A 87 -0.61 -5.79 6.78
N TRP A 88 -1.27 -6.47 5.84
CA TRP A 88 -1.75 -5.85 4.60
C TRP A 88 -3.25 -5.96 4.36
N HIS A 89 -3.95 -6.85 5.07
CA HIS A 89 -5.38 -7.13 4.89
C HIS A 89 -6.25 -6.40 5.93
N TYR A 90 -7.26 -5.65 5.46
CA TYR A 90 -8.12 -4.79 6.29
C TYR A 90 -9.29 -5.54 6.95
N GLY A 91 -9.51 -6.81 6.59
CA GLY A 91 -10.61 -7.63 7.11
C GLY A 91 -10.65 -7.79 8.63
N ASN A 92 -9.49 -7.72 9.31
CA ASN A 92 -9.44 -7.75 10.78
C ASN A 92 -9.72 -6.38 11.43
N ILE A 93 -9.57 -5.28 10.68
CA ILE A 93 -9.70 -3.90 11.19
C ILE A 93 -11.15 -3.41 11.13
N LEU A 94 -11.94 -3.92 10.17
CA LEU A 94 -13.37 -3.58 10.03
C LEU A 94 -14.21 -3.96 11.26
N ASN A 95 -13.75 -4.93 12.07
CA ASN A 95 -14.42 -5.32 13.31
C ASN A 95 -14.00 -4.47 14.52
N GLU A 96 -12.94 -3.66 14.43
CA GLU A 96 -12.30 -3.05 15.61
C GLU A 96 -12.36 -1.51 15.66
N ASN A 97 -13.05 -0.81 14.75
CA ASN A 97 -13.17 0.67 14.76
C ASN A 97 -11.81 1.41 14.88
N ILE A 98 -10.71 0.79 14.46
CA ILE A 98 -9.39 1.41 14.54
C ILE A 98 -9.25 2.35 13.35
N VAL A 99 -9.53 3.63 13.58
CA VAL A 99 -9.22 4.71 12.63
C VAL A 99 -7.70 4.69 12.41
N ARG A 100 -7.24 4.22 11.25
CA ARG A 100 -5.86 4.48 10.80
C ARG A 100 -5.88 5.44 9.63
N THR A 101 -5.73 6.72 9.94
CA THR A 101 -5.25 7.74 9.01
C THR A 101 -3.76 7.50 8.73
N ASN A 102 -3.46 6.63 7.76
CA ASN A 102 -2.10 6.55 7.20
C ASN A 102 -1.65 7.91 6.63
N ASN A 103 -2.59 8.82 6.33
CA ASN A 103 -2.34 10.22 5.99
C ASN A 103 -1.45 10.94 7.01
N THR A 104 -1.58 10.63 8.30
CA THR A 104 -0.81 11.32 9.34
C THR A 104 0.65 10.90 9.29
N ILE A 105 0.91 9.61 9.14
CA ILE A 105 2.28 9.05 9.03
C ILE A 105 2.89 9.37 7.66
N GLU A 106 2.12 9.31 6.58
CA GLU A 106 2.54 9.73 5.24
C GLU A 106 2.83 11.23 5.19
N GLY A 107 2.00 12.05 5.86
CA GLY A 107 2.24 13.47 6.08
C GLY A 107 3.53 13.70 6.84
N TRP A 108 3.76 12.95 7.92
CA TRP A 108 5.00 13.00 8.69
C TRP A 108 6.22 12.63 7.85
N HIS A 109 6.18 11.51 7.11
CA HIS A 109 7.26 11.10 6.22
C HIS A 109 7.48 12.06 5.06
N SER A 110 6.43 12.68 4.52
CA SER A 110 6.52 13.68 3.46
C SER A 110 7.16 14.97 3.96
N VAL A 111 6.71 15.47 5.12
CA VAL A 111 7.31 16.63 5.79
C VAL A 111 8.77 16.35 6.13
N PHE A 112 9.06 15.16 6.65
CA PHE A 112 10.41 14.72 6.96
C PHE A 112 11.28 14.68 5.68
N LYS A 113 10.83 14.02 4.63
CA LYS A 113 11.58 13.93 3.37
C LYS A 113 11.81 15.32 2.76
N THR A 114 10.79 16.17 2.67
CA THR A 114 10.94 17.54 2.14
C THR A 114 11.89 18.37 3.01
N THR A 115 11.83 18.20 4.32
CA THR A 115 12.67 18.95 5.26
C THR A 115 14.12 18.49 5.27
N PHE A 116 14.38 17.19 5.17
CA PHE A 116 15.69 16.59 5.45
C PHE A 116 16.43 16.08 4.21
N ASN A 117 15.84 16.15 3.00
CA ASN A 117 16.50 15.73 1.75
C ASN A 117 17.49 16.79 1.19
N SER A 118 17.74 17.88 1.91
CA SER A 118 18.82 18.82 1.64
C SER A 118 20.05 18.45 2.48
N SER A 119 21.18 18.23 1.81
CA SER A 119 22.47 17.76 2.36
C SER A 119 23.16 18.68 3.39
N LYS A 120 22.44 19.67 3.93
CA LYS A 120 22.97 20.76 4.76
C LYS A 120 22.33 20.90 6.15
N ASN A 121 21.42 20.00 6.54
CA ASN A 121 20.74 20.15 7.83
C ASN A 121 21.58 19.60 8.99
N SER A 122 21.90 20.45 9.96
CA SER A 122 22.61 20.04 11.18
C SER A 122 21.66 19.38 12.18
N LEU A 123 22.19 18.51 13.06
CA LEU A 123 21.43 17.83 14.12
C LEU A 123 20.60 18.81 14.98
N HIS A 124 21.11 20.03 15.17
CA HIS A 124 20.42 21.10 15.89
C HIS A 124 19.09 21.51 15.21
N GLN A 125 19.08 21.64 13.88
CA GLN A 125 17.87 21.98 13.12
C GLN A 125 16.83 20.86 13.15
N LEU A 126 17.27 19.60 13.28
CA LEU A 126 16.39 18.46 13.51
C LEU A 126 15.69 18.58 14.87
N ILE A 127 16.44 18.84 15.93
CA ILE A 127 15.90 18.95 17.30
C ILE A 127 14.88 20.09 17.40
N GLU A 128 15.19 21.26 16.83
CA GLU A 128 14.27 22.42 16.87
C GLU A 128 12.97 22.16 16.10
N LYS A 129 13.03 21.48 14.95
CA LYS A 129 11.81 21.13 14.20
C LYS A 129 10.97 20.05 14.90
N LEU A 130 11.61 19.08 15.56
CA LEU A 130 10.89 18.07 16.36
C LEU A 130 10.15 18.71 17.54
N LYS A 131 10.75 19.71 18.20
CA LYS A 131 10.07 20.48 19.26
C LYS A 131 8.85 21.23 18.73
N PHE A 132 9.00 21.93 17.61
CA PHE A 132 7.90 22.70 17.01
C PHE A 132 6.70 21.82 16.60
N GLU A 133 6.96 20.64 16.04
CA GLU A 133 5.92 19.67 15.70
C GLU A 133 5.24 19.09 16.96
N GLU A 134 6.00 18.82 18.03
CA GLU A 134 5.45 18.35 19.31
C GLU A 134 4.52 19.39 19.94
N ASP A 135 4.94 20.66 19.97
CA ASP A 135 4.11 21.77 20.45
C ASP A 135 2.81 21.90 19.62
N ALA A 136 2.90 21.79 18.30
CA ALA A 136 1.74 21.87 17.41
C ALA A 136 0.74 20.70 17.61
N ILE A 137 1.24 19.50 17.93
CA ILE A 137 0.40 18.33 18.25
C ILE A 137 -0.21 18.48 19.64
N ARG A 138 0.57 18.93 20.63
CA ARG A 138 0.11 19.13 22.01
C ARG A 138 -1.05 20.13 22.06
N ILE A 139 -0.93 21.27 21.36
CA ILE A 139 -1.99 22.28 21.25
C ILE A 139 -3.29 21.71 20.66
N LYS A 140 -3.20 20.76 19.71
CA LYS A 140 -4.38 20.09 19.11
C LYS A 140 -5.02 19.05 20.04
N SER A 141 -4.29 18.51 21.02
CA SER A 141 -4.82 17.50 21.96
C SER A 141 -5.57 18.10 23.16
N THR A 142 -5.36 19.40 23.43
CA THR A 142 -5.97 20.12 24.57
C THR A 142 -7.31 20.77 24.22
N ARG A 143 -7.90 20.45 23.07
CA ARG A 143 -9.17 20.99 22.57
C ARG A 143 -10.15 19.87 22.30
#